data_AF-A0A382MU79-F1
#
_entry.id   AF-A0A382MU79-F1
#
_cell.length_a   1.000
_cell.length_b   1.000
_cell.length_c   1.000
_cell.angle_alpha   90.00
_cell.angle_beta   90.00
_cell.angle_gamma   90.00
#
_symmetry.space_group_name_H-M   'P 1'
#
loop_
_entity.id
_entity.type
_entity.pdbx_description
1 polymer ?
#
loop_
_entity_poly.entity_id
_entity_poly.type
_entity_poly.pdbx_seq_one_letter_code
_entity_poly.pdbx_strand_id
1 'polypeptide(L)'
;VVSVKVPDPKFSSQTKDKLVSSEIKPIVEQEVYRHLSEYLQERPAEARMIATKMIEAARAREAARKARELTRRKGVFDGGGLPGKLSDCTEKDPGKSEVYLVEGESAGGSAKQGRDRKFQAILPLRGKIINVEKARIDKVLSSSEIITIITALGCGIKGEDWQLEKLRYHRIIIMTDADVDGSHIRTLLLTFFYRQMPELIEKGYIYTAQPPLYKLKKGKQEVYVKDDEELREQLLAEVLDQTRLILNKKGESIGGEALGKLISQYQKAQDSLLSLTHQYPEEVLQASMYLEQLAHLKGDKKVKNWSKKLEEKLNYSSLNGSKWKVKAVKNKEQNLTEPEVTLDRHGTETTWKLQPGFFRSKAYKDICSFGEHLNSLL
;
A
#
# COMPACT_ATOMS: atom_id res chain seq x y z
N VAL A 1 33.21 -5.70 -25.70
CA VAL A 1 34.00 -6.95 -25.70
C VAL A 1 35.33 -6.65 -26.37
N VAL A 2 36.45 -6.96 -25.74
CA VAL A 2 37.79 -6.77 -26.34
C VAL A 2 38.30 -8.14 -26.74
N SER A 3 38.59 -8.33 -28.02
CA SER A 3 39.11 -9.59 -28.59
C SER A 3 40.35 -9.27 -29.41
N VAL A 4 41.46 -9.92 -29.09
CA VAL A 4 42.77 -9.66 -29.70
C VAL A 4 43.34 -10.96 -30.28
N LYS A 5 43.92 -10.86 -31.47
CA LYS A 5 44.66 -11.98 -32.11
C LYS A 5 46.14 -11.71 -31.94
N VAL A 6 46.81 -12.61 -31.25
CA VAL A 6 48.18 -12.41 -30.77
C VAL A 6 49.00 -13.65 -31.13
N PRO A 7 50.12 -13.50 -31.84
CA PRO A 7 51.11 -14.57 -32.00
C PRO A 7 51.80 -14.84 -30.66
N ASP A 8 51.85 -16.09 -30.24
CA ASP A 8 52.51 -16.54 -28.99
C ASP A 8 52.07 -15.78 -27.70
N PRO A 9 50.79 -15.84 -27.31
CA PRO A 9 50.29 -15.08 -26.18
C PRO A 9 50.78 -15.65 -24.84
N LYS A 10 51.29 -14.77 -23.97
CA LYS A 10 51.74 -15.14 -22.61
C LYS A 10 50.68 -14.82 -21.57
N PHE A 11 50.32 -15.80 -20.75
CA PHE A 11 49.35 -15.67 -19.66
C PHE A 11 50.02 -15.92 -18.30
N SER A 12 49.49 -15.32 -17.24
CA SER A 12 49.99 -15.50 -15.87
C SER A 12 49.75 -16.89 -15.29
N SER A 13 48.79 -17.63 -15.84
CA SER A 13 48.32 -18.93 -15.34
C SER A 13 47.67 -19.73 -16.46
N GLN A 14 47.51 -21.04 -16.22
CA GLN A 14 46.81 -21.95 -17.14
C GLN A 14 45.33 -21.58 -17.33
N THR A 15 44.70 -20.97 -16.33
CA THR A 15 43.32 -20.44 -16.42
C THR A 15 43.20 -19.25 -17.37
N LYS A 16 44.32 -18.64 -17.77
CA LYS A 16 44.41 -17.51 -18.71
C LYS A 16 43.63 -16.26 -18.28
N ASP A 17 43.49 -16.06 -16.97
CA ASP A 17 42.73 -14.93 -16.40
C ASP A 17 43.39 -13.56 -16.68
N LYS A 18 44.71 -13.55 -16.88
CA LYS A 18 45.47 -12.33 -17.17
C LYS A 18 46.51 -12.57 -18.26
N LEU A 19 46.38 -11.80 -19.33
CA LEU A 19 47.38 -11.70 -20.40
C LEU A 19 48.53 -10.80 -19.92
N VAL A 20 49.77 -11.31 -19.99
CA VAL A 20 50.99 -10.62 -19.52
C VAL A 20 51.89 -10.13 -20.66
N SER A 21 51.50 -10.39 -21.92
CA SER A 21 52.11 -9.82 -23.13
C SER A 21 51.94 -8.29 -23.16
N SER A 22 52.91 -7.57 -22.58
CA SER A 22 52.92 -6.12 -22.42
C SER A 22 52.94 -5.35 -23.74
N GLU A 23 53.43 -5.97 -24.81
CA GLU A 23 53.55 -5.43 -26.16
C GLU A 23 52.19 -5.16 -26.83
N ILE A 24 51.13 -5.85 -26.39
CA ILE A 24 49.79 -5.73 -26.98
C ILE A 24 49.05 -4.51 -26.46
N LYS A 25 49.26 -4.18 -25.18
CA LYS A 25 48.56 -3.08 -24.50
C LYS A 25 48.67 -1.75 -25.28
N PRO A 26 49.87 -1.25 -25.64
CA PRO A 26 49.98 0.04 -26.34
C PRO A 26 49.30 0.01 -27.72
N ILE A 27 49.34 -1.13 -28.42
CA ILE A 27 48.69 -1.29 -29.74
C ILE A 27 47.18 -1.16 -29.59
N VAL A 28 46.59 -1.89 -28.64
CA VAL A 28 45.14 -1.85 -28.40
C VAL A 28 44.70 -0.47 -27.91
N GLU A 29 45.45 0.16 -26.99
CA GLU A 29 45.14 1.50 -26.51
C GLU A 29 45.16 2.54 -27.64
N GLN A 30 46.16 2.48 -28.52
CA GLN A 30 46.27 3.37 -29.68
C GLN A 30 45.11 3.20 -30.66
N GLU A 31 44.79 1.96 -31.04
CA GLU A 31 43.70 1.67 -31.98
C GLU A 31 42.33 2.03 -31.39
N VAL A 32 42.09 1.71 -30.11
CA VAL A 32 40.86 2.11 -29.41
C VAL A 32 40.77 3.63 -29.35
N TYR A 33 41.84 4.34 -28.98
CA TYR A 33 41.82 5.80 -28.92
C TYR A 33 41.50 6.42 -30.28
N ARG A 34 42.14 5.95 -31.35
CA ARG A 34 41.94 6.43 -32.72
C ARG A 34 40.49 6.24 -33.16
N HIS A 35 40.02 5.01 -33.18
CA HIS A 35 38.67 4.70 -33.66
C HIS A 35 37.56 5.23 -32.77
N LEU A 36 37.76 5.26 -31.45
CA LEU A 36 36.79 5.88 -30.55
C LEU A 36 36.70 7.40 -30.79
N SER A 37 37.85 8.05 -31.03
CA SER A 37 37.87 9.49 -31.33
C SER A 37 37.16 9.78 -32.65
N GLU A 38 37.46 9.02 -33.71
CA GLU A 38 36.79 9.10 -35.01
C GLU A 38 35.27 8.91 -34.84
N TYR A 39 34.85 7.83 -34.16
CA TYR A 39 33.45 7.52 -33.93
C TYR A 39 32.69 8.65 -33.19
N LEU A 40 33.29 9.21 -32.14
CA LEU A 40 32.68 10.28 -31.36
C LEU A 40 32.58 11.59 -32.16
N GLN A 41 33.53 11.85 -33.06
CA GLN A 41 33.51 13.03 -33.94
C GLN A 41 32.48 12.89 -35.06
N GLU A 42 32.39 11.71 -35.69
CA GLU A 42 31.45 11.44 -36.77
C GLU A 42 30.00 11.31 -36.29
N ARG A 43 29.77 10.94 -35.03
CA ARG A 43 28.44 10.74 -34.45
C ARG A 43 28.14 11.66 -33.26
N PRO A 44 27.91 12.98 -33.49
CA PRO A 44 27.70 13.95 -32.41
C PRO A 44 26.53 13.64 -31.47
N ALA A 45 25.45 13.04 -31.98
CA ALA A 45 24.29 12.69 -31.15
C ALA A 45 24.64 11.59 -30.13
N GLU A 46 25.32 10.53 -30.58
CA GLU A 46 25.74 9.42 -29.73
C GLU A 46 26.85 9.86 -28.76
N ALA A 47 27.81 10.65 -29.24
CA ALA A 47 28.86 11.23 -28.40
C ALA A 47 28.27 12.07 -27.26
N ARG A 48 27.26 12.90 -27.54
CA ARG A 48 26.53 13.66 -26.50
C ARG A 48 25.85 12.73 -25.49
N MET A 49 25.21 11.65 -25.93
CA MET A 49 24.58 10.69 -25.01
C MET A 49 25.60 10.01 -24.09
N ILE A 50 26.72 9.55 -24.66
CA ILE A 50 27.81 8.91 -23.91
C ILE A 50 28.41 9.90 -22.89
N ALA A 51 28.77 11.11 -23.35
CA ALA A 51 29.33 12.15 -22.49
C ALA A 51 28.37 12.54 -21.36
N THR A 52 27.08 12.69 -21.65
CA THR A 52 26.05 12.98 -20.63
C THR A 52 26.02 11.89 -19.57
N LYS A 53 25.99 10.62 -19.98
CA LYS A 53 26.00 9.48 -19.05
C LYS A 53 27.27 9.43 -18.20
N MET A 54 28.43 9.73 -18.79
CA MET A 54 29.70 9.83 -18.07
C MET A 54 29.69 10.97 -17.04
N ILE A 55 29.18 12.14 -17.41
CA ILE A 55 29.06 13.31 -16.53
C ILE A 55 28.09 13.02 -15.38
N GLU A 56 26.95 12.40 -15.64
CA GLU A 56 25.99 12.00 -14.60
C GLU A 56 26.62 11.01 -13.61
N ALA A 57 27.34 9.99 -14.11
CA ALA A 57 28.06 9.04 -13.27
C ALA A 57 29.21 9.69 -12.48
N ALA A 58 29.90 10.68 -13.04
CA ALA A 58 30.95 11.43 -12.36
C ALA A 58 30.37 12.31 -11.25
N ARG A 59 29.29 13.05 -11.53
CA ARG A 59 28.57 13.87 -10.54
C ARG A 59 28.02 13.02 -9.39
N ALA A 60 27.41 11.87 -9.70
CA ALA A 60 26.93 10.93 -8.69
C ALA A 60 28.06 10.45 -7.77
N ARG A 61 29.21 10.06 -8.34
CA ARG A 61 30.41 9.67 -7.57
C ARG A 61 30.96 10.81 -6.73
N GLU A 62 31.05 12.02 -7.27
CA GLU A 62 31.56 13.17 -6.53
C GLU A 62 30.63 13.58 -5.39
N ALA A 63 29.32 13.53 -5.60
CA ALA A 63 28.33 13.81 -4.56
C ALA A 63 28.34 12.74 -3.46
N ALA A 64 28.46 11.46 -3.83
CA ALA A 64 28.68 10.38 -2.86
C ALA A 64 29.96 10.62 -2.05
N ARG A 65 31.07 10.96 -2.70
CA ARG A 65 32.33 11.32 -2.03
C ARG A 65 32.17 12.52 -1.09
N LYS A 66 31.50 13.59 -1.53
CA LYS A 66 31.22 14.78 -0.69
C LYS A 66 30.35 14.45 0.51
N ALA A 67 29.33 13.61 0.35
CA ALA A 67 28.50 13.13 1.44
C ALA A 67 29.29 12.26 2.43
N ARG A 68 30.17 11.37 1.94
CA ARG A 68 31.14 10.61 2.76
C ARG A 68 32.07 11.54 3.53
N GLU A 69 32.62 12.57 2.88
CA GLU A 69 33.50 13.52 3.55
C GLU A 69 32.76 14.35 4.60
N LEU A 70 31.51 14.76 4.34
CA LEU A 70 30.67 15.48 5.29
C LEU A 70 30.34 14.63 6.53
N THR A 71 30.00 13.37 6.33
CA THR A 71 29.74 12.42 7.43
C THR A 71 31.02 12.11 8.21
N ARG A 72 32.15 11.92 7.52
CA ARG A 72 33.45 11.65 8.14
C ARG A 72 34.04 12.87 8.86
N ARG A 73 34.00 14.08 8.29
CA ARG A 73 34.52 15.30 8.92
C ARG A 73 33.76 15.66 10.20
N LYS A 74 32.45 15.45 10.24
CA LYS A 74 31.67 15.62 11.49
C LYS A 74 32.01 14.59 12.57
N GLY A 75 32.54 13.42 12.21
CA GLY A 75 32.99 12.40 13.17
C GLY A 75 34.42 12.55 13.68
N VAL A 76 35.24 13.45 13.09
CA VAL A 76 36.69 13.55 13.37
C VAL A 76 37.05 14.67 14.37
N PHE A 77 36.25 15.74 14.47
CA PHE A 77 36.52 16.84 15.41
C PHE A 77 35.78 16.74 16.75
N ASP A 78 34.82 15.81 16.87
CA ASP A 78 34.07 15.51 18.08
C ASP A 78 33.86 13.98 18.07
N GLY A 79 34.55 13.26 18.96
CA GLY A 79 34.78 11.81 18.82
C GLY A 79 33.55 11.00 18.40
N GLY A 80 33.60 10.36 17.22
CA GLY A 80 32.59 9.38 16.79
C GLY A 80 31.16 9.93 16.62
N GLY A 81 31.02 11.22 16.28
CA GLY A 81 29.78 11.99 16.37
C GLY A 81 28.56 11.44 15.61
N LEU A 82 27.63 10.87 16.36
CA LEU A 82 26.25 10.64 15.96
C LEU A 82 25.57 11.96 15.53
N PRO A 83 24.52 11.93 14.70
CA PRO A 83 23.80 13.15 14.36
C PRO A 83 23.23 13.82 15.61
N GLY A 84 23.40 15.14 15.78
CA GLY A 84 22.94 15.83 17.00
C GLY A 84 21.42 15.77 17.26
N LYS A 85 20.62 15.44 16.24
CA LYS A 85 19.17 15.18 16.38
C LYS A 85 18.87 13.80 16.98
N LEU A 86 19.78 12.84 16.83
CA LEU A 86 19.59 11.48 17.28
C LEU A 86 19.68 11.41 18.81
N SER A 87 18.60 10.95 19.43
CA SER A 87 18.61 10.55 20.83
C SER A 87 18.89 9.06 20.93
N ASP A 88 20.17 8.69 21.06
CA ASP A 88 20.63 7.29 21.06
C ASP A 88 20.23 6.52 22.34
N CYS A 89 20.30 5.20 22.27
CA CYS A 89 20.15 4.26 23.38
C CYS A 89 21.50 3.79 23.94
N THR A 90 21.47 3.15 25.11
CA THR A 90 22.69 2.61 25.74
C THR A 90 23.10 1.24 25.21
N GLU A 91 22.14 0.45 24.73
CA GLU A 91 22.37 -0.88 24.14
C GLU A 91 23.31 -0.80 22.94
N LYS A 92 24.28 -1.71 22.90
CA LYS A 92 25.31 -1.79 21.85
C LYS A 92 25.08 -2.94 20.88
N ASP A 93 24.31 -3.95 21.29
CA ASP A 93 23.90 -5.06 20.45
C ASP A 93 22.81 -4.59 19.44
N PRO A 94 23.11 -4.53 18.13
CA PRO A 94 22.16 -4.08 17.13
C PRO A 94 20.88 -4.93 17.07
N GLY A 95 20.96 -6.20 17.45
CA GLY A 95 19.81 -7.11 17.50
C GLY A 95 18.82 -6.79 18.61
N LYS A 96 19.25 -6.05 19.63
CA LYS A 96 18.42 -5.65 20.78
C LYS A 96 18.03 -4.19 20.75
N SER A 97 18.70 -3.37 19.96
CA SER A 97 18.39 -1.95 19.82
C SER A 97 17.34 -1.71 18.73
N GLU A 98 16.66 -0.57 18.84
CA GLU A 98 15.72 -0.11 17.84
C GLU A 98 15.80 1.41 17.66
N VAL A 99 15.43 1.90 16.47
CA VAL A 99 15.37 3.33 16.18
C VAL A 99 14.02 3.70 15.59
N TYR A 100 13.42 4.75 16.14
CA TYR A 100 12.20 5.35 15.62
C TYR A 100 12.53 6.55 14.74
N LEU A 101 12.07 6.51 13.50
CA LEU A 101 12.04 7.66 12.59
C LEU A 101 10.69 8.34 12.76
N VAL A 102 10.69 9.52 13.38
CA VAL A 102 9.46 10.21 13.77
C VAL A 102 9.26 11.50 12.99
N GLU A 103 8.01 11.79 12.65
CA GLU A 103 7.64 13.01 11.94
C GLU A 103 7.63 14.23 12.87
N GLY A 104 8.53 15.18 12.62
CA GLY A 104 8.57 16.46 13.31
C GLY A 104 9.16 16.42 14.72
N GLU A 105 9.38 17.62 15.27
CA GLU A 105 9.95 17.77 16.61
C GLU A 105 8.93 17.53 17.72
N SER A 106 7.64 17.71 17.42
CA SER A 106 6.55 17.48 18.37
C SER A 106 6.47 16.00 18.76
N ALA A 107 6.36 15.10 17.77
CA ALA A 107 6.41 13.67 18.00
C ALA A 107 7.78 13.24 18.55
N GLY A 108 8.87 13.85 18.06
CA GLY A 108 10.23 13.65 18.58
C GLY A 108 10.40 13.95 20.06
N GLY A 109 9.82 15.05 20.55
CA GLY A 109 9.87 15.43 21.95
C GLY A 109 9.12 14.44 22.84
N SER A 110 7.89 14.12 22.45
CA SER A 110 7.03 13.17 23.18
C SER A 110 7.65 11.76 23.19
N ALA A 111 8.13 11.28 22.05
CA ALA A 111 8.79 9.99 21.93
C ALA A 111 10.09 9.95 22.74
N LYS A 112 10.90 11.01 22.74
CA LYS A 112 12.13 11.09 23.54
C LYS A 112 11.85 11.03 25.04
N GLN A 113 10.76 11.62 25.50
CA GLN A 113 10.36 11.60 26.91
C GLN A 113 9.78 10.25 27.33
N GLY A 114 9.01 9.60 26.45
CA GLY A 114 8.36 8.32 26.72
C GLY A 114 9.20 7.06 26.42
N ARG A 115 10.37 7.19 25.78
CA ARG A 115 11.20 6.03 25.39
C ARG A 115 11.87 5.35 26.57
N ASP A 116 12.11 4.05 26.43
CA ASP A 116 13.12 3.35 27.20
C ASP A 116 14.52 3.65 26.63
N ARG A 117 15.31 4.42 27.38
CA ARG A 117 16.67 4.82 27.01
C ARG A 117 17.63 3.63 26.87
N LYS A 118 17.26 2.46 27.42
CA LYS A 118 18.08 1.25 27.35
C LYS A 118 18.27 0.80 25.91
N PHE A 119 17.19 0.70 25.13
CA PHE A 119 17.23 0.08 23.80
C PHE A 119 16.56 0.89 22.68
N GLN A 120 15.79 1.93 23.00
CA GLN A 120 15.06 2.71 22.00
C GLN A 120 15.78 4.01 21.66
N ALA A 121 16.19 4.19 20.41
CA ALA A 121 16.70 5.44 19.87
C ALA A 121 15.61 6.22 19.13
N ILE A 122 15.64 7.54 19.17
CA ILE A 122 14.66 8.41 18.48
C ILE A 122 15.38 9.35 17.53
N LEU A 123 14.97 9.37 16.27
CA LEU A 123 15.44 10.28 15.25
C LEU A 123 14.28 11.11 14.67
N PRO A 124 14.12 12.38 15.10
CA PRO A 124 13.12 13.27 14.52
C PRO A 124 13.54 13.78 13.14
N LEU A 125 12.60 13.70 12.20
CA LEU A 125 12.75 14.20 10.85
C LEU A 125 12.04 15.55 10.70
N ARG A 126 12.61 16.49 9.95
CA ARG A 126 11.98 17.80 9.68
C ARG A 126 11.58 17.93 8.21
N GLY A 127 10.31 18.30 7.97
CA GLY A 127 9.77 18.58 6.65
C GLY A 127 9.58 17.33 5.78
N LYS A 128 9.16 17.54 4.52
CA LYS A 128 9.00 16.44 3.55
C LYS A 128 10.36 15.97 3.06
N ILE A 129 10.58 14.66 3.11
CA ILE A 129 11.82 14.06 2.60
C ILE A 129 11.88 14.25 1.08
N ILE A 130 13.09 14.44 0.56
CA ILE A 130 13.28 14.52 -0.89
C ILE A 130 12.83 13.22 -1.57
N ASN A 131 12.03 13.34 -2.61
CA ASN A 131 11.65 12.18 -3.42
C ASN A 131 12.87 11.63 -4.17
N VAL A 132 13.39 10.50 -3.69
CA VAL A 132 14.60 9.87 -4.21
C VAL A 132 14.42 9.19 -5.56
N GLU A 133 13.17 8.91 -5.95
CA GLU A 133 12.83 8.32 -7.25
C GLU A 133 12.97 9.36 -8.36
N LYS A 134 12.48 10.58 -8.09
CA LYS A 134 12.51 11.68 -9.05
C LYS A 134 13.82 12.48 -9.00
N ALA A 135 14.45 12.56 -7.83
CA ALA A 135 15.67 13.31 -7.65
C ALA A 135 16.90 12.50 -8.04
N ARG A 136 17.87 13.16 -8.66
CA ARG A 136 19.19 12.58 -8.88
C ARG A 136 19.89 12.30 -7.54
N ILE A 137 20.75 11.28 -7.52
CA ILE A 137 21.41 10.80 -6.30
C ILE A 137 22.27 11.88 -5.62
N ASP A 138 22.85 12.80 -6.38
CA ASP A 138 23.61 13.93 -5.84
C ASP A 138 22.74 14.88 -5.00
N LYS A 139 21.50 15.11 -5.43
CA LYS A 139 20.53 15.92 -4.71
C LYS A 139 19.96 15.18 -3.49
N VAL A 140 19.83 13.86 -3.58
CA VAL A 140 19.43 13.02 -2.45
C VAL A 140 20.49 13.08 -1.35
N LEU A 141 21.76 12.93 -1.73
CA LEU A 141 22.90 12.92 -0.81
C LEU A 141 23.31 14.32 -0.33
N SER A 142 22.76 15.39 -0.89
CA SER A 142 22.89 16.74 -0.32
C SER A 142 21.82 17.07 0.72
N SER A 143 20.77 16.23 0.86
CA SER A 143 19.73 16.42 1.86
C SER A 143 20.26 16.12 3.26
N SER A 144 20.13 17.09 4.17
CA SER A 144 20.53 16.94 5.57
C SER A 144 19.79 15.80 6.27
N GLU A 145 18.51 15.60 5.97
CA GLU A 145 17.69 14.56 6.60
C GLU A 145 18.15 13.17 6.16
N ILE A 146 18.42 12.98 4.85
CA ILE A 146 18.96 11.72 4.33
C ILE A 146 20.35 11.43 4.90
N ILE A 147 21.25 12.41 4.92
CA ILE A 147 22.58 12.26 5.53
C ILE A 147 22.45 11.85 7.01
N THR A 148 21.51 12.48 7.73
CA THR A 148 21.26 12.18 9.15
C THR A 148 20.80 10.74 9.33
N ILE A 149 19.87 10.24 8.50
CA ILE A 149 19.41 8.85 8.52
C ILE A 149 20.58 7.89 8.22
N ILE A 150 21.33 8.13 7.13
CA ILE A 150 22.47 7.27 6.75
C ILE A 150 23.51 7.19 7.88
N THR A 151 23.82 8.33 8.50
CA THR A 151 24.78 8.41 9.61
C THR A 151 24.25 7.72 10.88
N ALA A 152 22.94 7.83 11.15
CA ALA A 152 22.29 7.15 12.26
C ALA A 152 22.27 5.63 12.08
N LEU A 153 22.09 5.12 10.87
CA LEU A 153 22.07 3.67 10.62
C LEU A 153 23.47 3.05 10.56
N GLY A 154 24.45 3.77 9.99
CA GLY A 154 25.86 3.38 10.00
C GLY A 154 26.28 2.36 8.92
N CYS A 155 25.34 1.75 8.21
CA CYS A 155 25.61 0.73 7.19
C CYS A 155 25.91 1.26 5.77
N GLY A 156 25.91 2.59 5.59
CA GLY A 156 26.13 3.22 4.28
C GLY A 156 24.93 3.06 3.34
N ILE A 157 25.14 3.34 2.05
CA ILE A 157 24.16 3.18 0.97
C ILE A 157 24.68 2.18 -0.07
N LYS A 158 23.78 1.64 -0.89
CA LYS A 158 24.08 0.75 -2.01
C LYS A 158 25.24 1.28 -2.87
N GLY A 159 26.25 0.43 -3.07
CA GLY A 159 27.48 0.77 -3.78
C GLY A 159 28.71 0.36 -2.97
N GLU A 160 29.81 1.09 -3.12
CA GLU A 160 31.10 0.77 -2.49
C GLU A 160 31.11 0.95 -0.95
N ASP A 161 30.16 1.68 -0.36
CA ASP A 161 30.11 1.92 1.11
C ASP A 161 29.20 0.98 1.86
N TRP A 162 28.46 0.13 1.15
CA TRP A 162 27.45 -0.73 1.77
C TRP A 162 28.12 -1.77 2.67
N GLN A 163 27.82 -1.72 3.97
CA GLN A 163 28.36 -2.62 4.98
C GLN A 163 27.27 -2.90 6.00
N LEU A 164 26.51 -3.96 5.75
CA LEU A 164 25.37 -4.32 6.59
C LEU A 164 25.80 -4.66 8.02
N GLU A 165 27.01 -5.21 8.21
CA GLU A 165 27.56 -5.58 9.52
C GLU A 165 27.74 -4.36 10.44
N LYS A 166 27.77 -3.15 9.87
CA LYS A 166 27.83 -1.88 10.60
C LYS A 166 26.47 -1.28 10.92
N LEU A 167 25.38 -1.97 10.57
CA LEU A 167 24.04 -1.54 10.93
C LEU A 167 23.89 -1.50 12.45
N ARG A 168 23.51 -0.35 12.99
CA ARG A 168 23.44 -0.13 14.44
C ARG A 168 22.14 -0.56 15.10
N TYR A 169 21.08 -0.69 14.32
CA TYR A 169 19.74 -1.04 14.80
C TYR A 169 19.11 -2.03 13.83
N HIS A 170 18.82 -3.24 14.30
CA HIS A 170 18.12 -4.25 13.49
C HIS A 170 16.61 -4.02 13.44
N ARG A 171 16.08 -3.08 14.25
CA ARG A 171 14.69 -2.64 14.19
C ARG A 171 14.63 -1.16 13.89
N ILE A 172 14.20 -0.83 12.68
CA ILE A 172 14.02 0.55 12.21
C ILE A 172 12.52 0.76 12.06
N ILE A 173 11.92 1.51 12.98
CA ILE A 173 10.48 1.75 13.03
C ILE A 173 10.17 3.12 12.44
N ILE A 174 9.37 3.15 11.39
CA ILE A 174 8.80 4.38 10.82
C ILE A 174 7.50 4.69 11.57
N MET A 175 7.48 5.81 12.29
CA MET A 175 6.33 6.27 13.06
C MET A 175 5.89 7.64 12.55
N THR A 176 4.84 7.62 11.74
CA THR A 176 4.23 8.79 11.09
C THR A 176 2.77 8.90 11.50
N ASP A 177 2.20 10.08 11.35
CA ASP A 177 0.79 10.30 11.67
C ASP A 177 -0.14 9.52 10.71
N ALA A 178 -1.37 9.25 11.18
CA ALA A 178 -2.39 8.50 10.45
C ALA A 178 -3.14 9.34 9.40
N ASP A 179 -2.52 10.40 8.90
CA ASP A 179 -3.08 11.29 7.90
C ASP A 179 -2.42 11.12 6.52
N VAL A 180 -2.86 11.93 5.56
CA VAL A 180 -2.36 11.90 4.19
C VAL A 180 -0.87 12.30 4.14
N ASP A 181 -0.41 13.25 4.96
CA ASP A 181 0.98 13.70 4.95
C ASP A 181 1.93 12.69 5.58
N GLY A 182 1.53 12.03 6.67
CA GLY A 182 2.25 10.91 7.26
C GLY A 182 2.36 9.74 6.29
N SER A 183 1.28 9.45 5.53
CA SER A 183 1.32 8.44 4.46
C SER A 183 2.33 8.80 3.34
N HIS A 184 2.46 10.09 3.00
CA HIS A 184 3.44 10.57 2.03
C HIS A 184 4.87 10.40 2.55
N ILE A 185 5.17 10.81 3.78
CA ILE A 185 6.51 10.69 4.38
C ILE A 185 6.91 9.22 4.52
N ARG A 186 5.99 8.37 4.98
CA ARG A 186 6.21 6.92 5.04
C ARG A 186 6.57 6.36 3.66
N THR A 187 5.84 6.74 2.61
CA THR A 187 6.12 6.30 1.25
C THR A 187 7.50 6.78 0.76
N LEU A 188 7.88 8.02 1.06
CA LEU A 188 9.19 8.57 0.71
C LEU A 188 10.35 7.82 1.42
N LEU A 189 10.19 7.50 2.70
CA LEU A 189 11.14 6.69 3.47
C LEU A 189 11.26 5.27 2.92
N LEU A 190 10.12 4.61 2.68
CA LEU A 190 10.11 3.26 2.11
C LEU A 190 10.77 3.24 0.72
N THR A 191 10.50 4.24 -0.11
CA THR A 191 11.15 4.38 -1.43
C THR A 191 12.67 4.60 -1.28
N PHE A 192 13.09 5.40 -0.30
CA PHE A 192 14.51 5.57 0.02
C PHE A 192 15.19 4.26 0.43
N PHE A 193 14.62 3.51 1.37
CA PHE A 193 15.15 2.22 1.77
C PHE A 193 15.15 1.23 0.61
N TYR A 194 14.08 1.16 -0.17
CA TYR A 194 13.98 0.27 -1.33
C TYR A 194 15.06 0.56 -2.38
N ARG A 195 15.34 1.84 -2.66
CA ARG A 195 16.33 2.22 -3.68
C ARG A 195 17.78 2.15 -3.18
N GLN A 196 18.03 2.59 -1.95
CA GLN A 196 19.39 2.82 -1.44
C GLN A 196 19.86 1.74 -0.45
N MET A 197 18.96 0.99 0.18
CA MET A 197 19.29 -0.02 1.20
C MET A 197 18.34 -1.24 1.10
N PRO A 198 18.19 -1.88 -0.08
CA PRO A 198 17.17 -2.91 -0.31
C PRO A 198 17.30 -4.11 0.64
N GLU A 199 18.53 -4.49 0.99
CA GLU A 199 18.80 -5.60 1.91
C GLU A 199 18.18 -5.40 3.31
N LEU A 200 17.96 -4.15 3.77
CA LEU A 200 17.25 -3.90 5.04
C LEU A 200 15.80 -4.34 4.98
N ILE A 201 15.17 -4.19 3.81
CA ILE A 201 13.79 -4.63 3.58
C ILE A 201 13.77 -6.16 3.45
N GLU A 202 14.68 -6.72 2.65
CA GLU A 202 14.77 -8.17 2.42
C GLU A 202 15.03 -8.97 3.70
N LYS A 203 15.84 -8.42 4.62
CA LYS A 203 16.12 -9.03 5.93
C LYS A 203 15.08 -8.69 7.00
N GLY A 204 14.07 -7.88 6.67
CA GLY A 204 12.97 -7.56 7.58
C GLY A 204 13.32 -6.62 8.73
N TYR A 205 14.28 -5.69 8.53
CA TYR A 205 14.67 -4.71 9.54
C TYR A 205 13.79 -3.44 9.57
N ILE A 206 13.00 -3.20 8.52
CA ILE A 206 12.12 -2.03 8.39
C ILE A 206 10.72 -2.38 8.88
N TYR A 207 10.21 -1.62 9.83
CA TYR A 207 8.87 -1.76 10.41
C TYR A 207 8.10 -0.44 10.30
N THR A 208 6.77 -0.52 10.28
CA THR A 208 5.89 0.64 10.35
C THR A 208 5.05 0.56 11.61
N ALA A 209 5.06 1.61 12.44
CA ALA A 209 4.20 1.67 13.61
C ALA A 209 2.73 1.78 13.18
N GLN A 210 1.85 1.12 13.94
CA GLN A 210 0.39 1.22 13.80
C GLN A 210 -0.18 1.84 15.08
N PRO A 211 -0.17 3.18 15.19
CA PRO A 211 -0.75 3.85 16.36
C PRO A 211 -2.27 3.61 16.40
N PRO A 212 -2.89 3.59 17.60
CA PRO A 212 -4.34 3.51 17.73
C PRO A 212 -5.04 4.68 17.05
N LEU A 213 -6.14 4.40 16.34
CA LEU A 213 -6.99 5.42 15.71
C LEU A 213 -8.04 5.96 16.68
N TYR A 214 -8.55 5.10 17.58
CA TYR A 214 -9.58 5.47 18.56
C TYR A 214 -9.16 5.17 19.98
N LYS A 215 -9.74 5.92 20.92
CA LYS A 215 -9.75 5.62 22.35
C LYS A 215 -11.20 5.57 22.82
N LEU A 216 -11.68 4.38 23.14
CA LEU A 216 -12.99 4.15 23.75
C LEU A 216 -12.89 4.34 25.26
N LYS A 217 -13.85 5.05 25.85
CA LYS A 217 -13.91 5.27 27.29
C LYS A 217 -15.35 5.11 27.78
N LYS A 218 -15.57 4.14 28.68
CA LYS A 218 -16.84 3.91 29.36
C LYS A 218 -16.61 3.90 30.87
N GLY A 219 -16.97 5.00 31.53
CA GLY A 219 -16.69 5.19 32.96
C GLY A 219 -15.19 5.13 33.25
N LYS A 220 -14.77 4.07 33.96
CA LYS A 220 -13.36 3.81 34.31
C LYS A 220 -12.62 2.91 33.31
N GLN A 221 -13.32 2.24 32.39
CA GLN A 221 -12.69 1.39 31.39
C GLN A 221 -12.25 2.23 30.19
N GLU A 222 -11.02 2.04 29.76
CA GLU A 222 -10.43 2.68 28.57
C GLU A 222 -9.81 1.60 27.67
N VAL A 223 -10.11 1.64 26.39
CA VAL A 223 -9.59 0.71 25.37
C VAL A 223 -9.10 1.51 24.18
N TYR A 224 -7.90 1.19 23.71
CA TYR A 224 -7.34 1.76 22.48
C TYR A 224 -7.63 0.82 21.32
N VAL A 225 -8.10 1.38 20.20
CA VAL A 225 -8.58 0.61 19.05
C VAL A 225 -7.85 1.09 17.80
N LYS A 226 -7.37 0.15 16.98
CA LYS A 226 -6.45 0.44 15.89
C LYS A 226 -7.14 0.96 14.62
N ASP A 227 -8.32 0.45 14.29
CA ASP A 227 -9.01 0.70 13.03
C ASP A 227 -10.54 0.63 13.18
N ASP A 228 -11.22 0.98 12.09
CA ASP A 228 -12.69 0.98 12.00
C ASP A 228 -13.30 -0.41 12.21
N GLU A 229 -12.60 -1.47 11.78
CA GLU A 229 -13.07 -2.84 11.90
C GLU A 229 -13.09 -3.26 13.36
N GLU A 230 -11.98 -3.08 14.07
CA GLU A 230 -11.88 -3.36 15.50
C GLU A 230 -12.85 -2.47 16.31
N LEU A 231 -13.06 -1.21 15.91
CA LEU A 231 -14.05 -0.34 16.54
C LEU A 231 -15.47 -0.93 16.43
N ARG A 232 -15.86 -1.38 15.24
CA ARG A 232 -17.18 -2.00 15.03
C ARG A 232 -17.32 -3.28 15.84
N GLU A 233 -16.29 -4.12 15.88
CA GLU A 233 -16.31 -5.36 16.67
C GLU A 233 -16.51 -5.07 18.16
N GLN A 234 -15.80 -4.10 18.72
CA GLN A 234 -15.94 -3.70 20.13
C GLN A 234 -17.35 -3.16 20.43
N LEU A 235 -17.88 -2.30 19.56
CA LEU A 235 -19.23 -1.75 19.72
C LEU A 235 -20.31 -2.85 19.59
N LEU A 236 -20.14 -3.79 18.65
CA LEU A 236 -21.07 -4.91 18.50
C LEU A 236 -21.05 -5.82 19.72
N ALA A 237 -19.87 -6.16 20.26
CA ALA A 237 -19.77 -6.96 21.47
C ALA A 237 -20.54 -6.33 22.64
N GLU A 238 -20.40 -5.01 22.81
CA GLU A 238 -21.11 -4.27 23.86
C GLU A 238 -22.64 -4.30 23.68
N VAL A 239 -23.14 -4.20 22.44
CA VAL A 239 -24.58 -4.27 22.13
C VAL A 239 -25.13 -5.68 22.32
N LEU A 240 -24.39 -6.70 21.89
CA LEU A 240 -24.83 -8.11 21.92
C LEU A 240 -25.03 -8.64 23.34
N ASP A 241 -24.25 -8.13 24.31
CA ASP A 241 -24.38 -8.52 25.73
C ASP A 241 -25.72 -8.11 26.34
N GLN A 242 -26.33 -7.04 25.85
CA GLN A 242 -27.54 -6.45 26.43
C GLN A 242 -28.80 -6.61 25.56
N THR A 243 -28.65 -7.17 24.35
CA THR A 243 -29.71 -7.16 23.33
C THR A 243 -30.18 -8.57 23.00
N ARG A 244 -31.50 -8.71 22.85
CA ARG A 244 -32.15 -9.91 22.31
C ARG A 244 -33.14 -9.50 21.23
N LEU A 245 -33.17 -10.22 20.12
CA LEU A 245 -34.15 -10.07 19.06
C LEU A 245 -35.25 -11.10 19.25
N ILE A 246 -36.49 -10.66 19.46
CA ILE A 246 -37.67 -11.53 19.55
C ILE A 246 -38.18 -11.76 18.13
N LEU A 247 -38.18 -13.03 17.68
CA LEU A 247 -38.48 -13.41 16.30
C LEU A 247 -39.99 -13.50 16.02
N ASN A 248 -40.77 -13.92 17.01
CA ASN A 248 -42.19 -14.13 16.82
C ASN A 248 -43.03 -13.83 18.07
N LYS A 249 -44.35 -13.79 17.89
CA LYS A 249 -45.31 -13.58 18.99
C LYS A 249 -45.31 -14.70 20.04
N LYS A 250 -44.65 -15.84 19.78
CA LYS A 250 -44.51 -16.95 20.73
C LYS A 250 -43.34 -16.73 21.72
N GLY A 251 -42.52 -15.69 21.51
CA GLY A 251 -41.44 -15.32 22.42
C GLY A 251 -40.09 -15.99 22.12
N GLU A 252 -39.95 -16.67 20.98
CA GLU A 252 -38.65 -17.18 20.55
C GLU A 252 -37.70 -16.00 20.29
N SER A 253 -36.47 -16.08 20.80
CA SER A 253 -35.52 -14.96 20.73
C SER A 253 -34.10 -15.44 20.46
N ILE A 254 -33.33 -14.62 19.76
CA ILE A 254 -31.89 -14.80 19.56
C ILE A 254 -31.11 -13.69 20.26
N GLY A 255 -29.97 -14.04 20.85
CA GLY A 255 -29.05 -13.11 21.52
C GLY A 255 -27.62 -13.62 21.49
N GLY A 256 -26.68 -12.86 22.03
CA GLY A 256 -25.26 -13.24 22.07
C GLY A 256 -24.70 -13.60 20.69
N GLU A 257 -23.99 -14.73 20.60
CA GLU A 257 -23.30 -15.17 19.37
C GLU A 257 -24.24 -15.35 18.16
N ALA A 258 -25.47 -15.83 18.37
CA ALA A 258 -26.44 -16.02 17.29
C ALA A 258 -26.87 -14.68 16.66
N LEU A 259 -27.13 -13.68 17.50
CA LEU A 259 -27.45 -12.32 17.04
C LEU A 259 -26.22 -11.65 16.40
N GLY A 260 -25.01 -11.89 16.95
CA GLY A 260 -23.77 -11.40 16.36
C GLY A 260 -23.51 -11.96 14.96
N LYS A 261 -23.74 -13.27 14.76
CA LYS A 261 -23.67 -13.90 13.43
C LYS A 261 -24.67 -13.28 12.47
N LEU A 262 -25.91 -13.03 12.90
CA LEU A 262 -26.93 -12.41 12.06
C LEU A 262 -26.52 -10.99 11.63
N ILE A 263 -26.03 -10.16 12.56
CA ILE A 263 -25.59 -8.79 12.26
C ILE A 263 -24.37 -8.81 11.31
N SER A 264 -23.40 -9.69 11.54
CA SER A 264 -22.23 -9.82 10.67
C SER A 264 -22.62 -10.27 9.25
N GLN A 265 -23.56 -11.20 9.12
CA GLN A 265 -24.08 -11.62 7.82
C GLN A 265 -24.84 -10.49 7.11
N TYR A 266 -25.63 -9.71 7.85
CA TYR A 266 -26.30 -8.52 7.32
C TYR A 266 -25.29 -7.49 6.80
N GLN A 267 -24.25 -7.19 7.58
CA GLN A 267 -23.20 -6.25 7.18
C GLN A 267 -22.48 -6.73 5.90
N LYS A 268 -22.12 -8.02 5.81
CA LYS A 268 -21.52 -8.59 4.59
C LYS A 268 -22.43 -8.48 3.37
N ALA A 269 -23.75 -8.65 3.56
CA ALA A 269 -24.72 -8.45 2.50
C ALA A 269 -24.81 -6.97 2.07
N GLN A 270 -24.75 -6.03 3.03
CA GLN A 270 -24.71 -4.59 2.75
C GLN A 270 -23.42 -4.16 2.03
N ASP A 271 -22.25 -4.65 2.45
CA ASP A 271 -20.97 -4.38 1.78
C ASP A 271 -20.98 -4.91 0.34
N SER A 272 -21.56 -6.09 0.14
CA SER A 272 -21.77 -6.66 -1.19
C SER A 272 -22.73 -5.82 -2.03
N LEU A 273 -23.78 -5.27 -1.42
CA LEU A 273 -24.74 -4.39 -2.05
C LEU A 273 -24.08 -3.09 -2.54
N LEU A 274 -23.21 -2.48 -1.72
CA LEU A 274 -22.45 -1.28 -2.08
C LEU A 274 -21.62 -1.45 -3.36
N SER A 275 -21.13 -2.65 -3.66
CA SER A 275 -20.40 -2.91 -4.91
C SER A 275 -21.26 -2.76 -6.17
N LEU A 276 -22.60 -2.86 -6.05
CA LEU A 276 -23.55 -2.80 -7.15
C LEU A 276 -24.26 -1.44 -7.28
N THR A 277 -24.12 -0.54 -6.30
CA THR A 277 -24.82 0.77 -6.29
C THR A 277 -24.36 1.70 -7.42
N HIS A 278 -23.14 1.51 -7.94
CA HIS A 278 -22.67 2.23 -9.13
C HIS A 278 -23.45 1.88 -10.41
N GLN A 279 -24.11 0.71 -10.46
CA GLN A 279 -24.81 0.22 -11.65
C GLN A 279 -26.33 0.19 -11.47
N TYR A 280 -26.80 -0.01 -10.24
CA TYR A 280 -28.22 -0.22 -9.92
C TYR A 280 -28.64 0.63 -8.72
N PRO A 281 -29.89 1.13 -8.68
CA PRO A 281 -30.39 1.87 -7.53
C PRO A 281 -30.39 1.01 -6.26
N GLU A 282 -30.06 1.62 -5.12
CA GLU A 282 -30.01 0.95 -3.82
C GLU A 282 -31.38 0.33 -3.46
N GLU A 283 -32.47 1.01 -3.78
CA GLU A 283 -33.83 0.53 -3.51
C GLU A 283 -34.12 -0.79 -4.25
N VAL A 284 -33.63 -0.94 -5.48
CA VAL A 284 -33.77 -2.17 -6.28
C VAL A 284 -32.98 -3.31 -5.66
N LEU A 285 -31.75 -3.02 -5.22
CA LEU A 285 -30.89 -4.02 -4.60
C LEU A 285 -31.45 -4.48 -3.24
N GLN A 286 -31.88 -3.55 -2.39
CA GLN A 286 -32.50 -3.85 -1.10
C GLN A 286 -33.81 -4.62 -1.27
N ALA A 287 -34.67 -4.24 -2.22
CA ALA A 287 -35.91 -4.98 -2.49
C ALA A 287 -35.61 -6.40 -2.99
N SER A 288 -34.57 -6.59 -3.81
CA SER A 288 -34.18 -7.90 -4.33
C SER A 288 -33.73 -8.89 -3.26
N MET A 289 -33.24 -8.40 -2.12
CA MET A 289 -32.86 -9.21 -0.95
C MET A 289 -34.01 -10.05 -0.42
N TYR A 290 -35.24 -9.53 -0.47
CA TYR A 290 -36.41 -10.22 0.07
C TYR A 290 -37.13 -11.10 -0.97
N LEU A 291 -36.55 -11.27 -2.16
CA LEU A 291 -37.11 -12.09 -3.23
C LEU A 291 -36.36 -13.42 -3.35
N GLU A 292 -37.07 -14.42 -3.89
CA GLU A 292 -36.48 -15.71 -4.24
C GLU A 292 -35.35 -15.51 -5.28
N GLN A 293 -34.23 -16.21 -5.06
CA GLN A 293 -33.06 -16.10 -5.93
C GLN A 293 -33.38 -16.56 -7.36
N LEU A 294 -33.03 -15.72 -8.32
CA LEU A 294 -33.18 -16.04 -9.74
C LEU A 294 -31.85 -16.53 -10.32
N ALA A 295 -31.70 -17.86 -10.41
CA ALA A 295 -30.44 -18.49 -10.84
C ALA A 295 -30.09 -18.26 -12.33
N HIS A 296 -31.11 -18.12 -13.19
CA HIS A 296 -30.92 -17.87 -14.62
C HIS A 296 -32.12 -17.15 -15.24
N LEU A 297 -31.86 -16.39 -16.30
CA LEU A 297 -32.88 -15.68 -17.07
C LEU A 297 -33.56 -16.53 -18.16
N LYS A 298 -33.40 -17.86 -18.10
CA LYS A 298 -34.12 -18.82 -18.95
C LYS A 298 -35.49 -19.13 -18.33
N GLY A 299 -36.57 -18.79 -19.04
CA GLY A 299 -37.94 -19.10 -18.61
C GLY A 299 -38.79 -17.85 -18.33
N ASP A 300 -39.48 -17.38 -19.37
CA ASP A 300 -40.26 -16.13 -19.39
C ASP A 300 -41.27 -16.03 -18.24
N LYS A 301 -41.85 -17.16 -17.80
CA LYS A 301 -42.83 -17.19 -16.70
C LYS A 301 -42.19 -16.90 -15.33
N LYS A 302 -41.01 -17.45 -15.04
CA LYS A 302 -40.30 -17.22 -13.77
C LYS A 302 -39.83 -15.77 -13.66
N VAL A 303 -39.23 -15.25 -14.73
CA VAL A 303 -38.75 -13.86 -14.77
C VAL A 303 -39.91 -12.88 -14.63
N LYS A 304 -41.03 -13.09 -15.35
CA LYS A 304 -42.24 -12.26 -15.20
C LYS A 304 -42.78 -12.24 -13.77
N ASN A 305 -42.83 -13.40 -13.11
CA ASN A 305 -43.30 -13.47 -11.73
C ASN A 305 -42.35 -12.75 -10.76
N TRP A 306 -41.05 -12.94 -10.93
CA TRP A 306 -40.02 -12.26 -10.14
C TRP A 306 -40.09 -10.74 -10.32
N SER A 307 -40.20 -10.25 -11.56
CA SER A 307 -40.37 -8.83 -11.89
C SER A 307 -41.60 -8.23 -11.21
N LYS A 308 -42.74 -8.95 -11.22
CA LYS A 308 -43.96 -8.48 -10.57
C LYS A 308 -43.78 -8.35 -9.05
N LYS A 309 -43.16 -9.35 -8.39
CA LYS A 309 -42.88 -9.29 -6.95
C LYS A 309 -41.92 -8.14 -6.59
N LEU A 310 -40.92 -7.88 -7.45
CA LEU A 310 -40.02 -6.74 -7.27
C LEU A 310 -40.78 -5.40 -7.36
N GLU A 311 -41.66 -5.24 -8.35
CA GLU A 311 -42.49 -4.05 -8.49
C GLU A 311 -43.39 -3.82 -7.26
N GLU A 312 -44.05 -4.87 -6.77
CA GLU A 312 -44.88 -4.82 -5.57
C GLU A 312 -44.07 -4.38 -4.35
N LYS A 313 -42.86 -4.91 -4.16
CA LYS A 313 -41.98 -4.51 -3.05
C LYS A 313 -41.46 -3.09 -3.16
N LEU A 314 -41.03 -2.67 -4.34
CA LEU A 314 -40.53 -1.31 -4.57
C LEU A 314 -41.59 -0.24 -4.32
N ASN A 315 -42.84 -0.51 -4.70
CA ASN A 315 -43.95 0.43 -4.46
C ASN A 315 -44.54 0.34 -3.05
N TYR A 316 -44.30 -0.75 -2.30
CA TYR A 316 -44.70 -0.82 -0.89
C TYR A 316 -43.90 0.17 -0.04
N SER A 317 -42.62 0.37 -0.36
CA SER A 317 -41.70 1.27 0.35
C SER A 317 -41.45 2.59 -0.37
N SER A 318 -42.19 2.91 -1.44
CA SER A 318 -41.94 4.13 -2.21
C SER A 318 -42.42 5.39 -1.48
N LEU A 319 -41.62 6.45 -1.54
CA LEU A 319 -42.00 7.77 -1.06
C LEU A 319 -43.09 8.37 -1.97
N ASN A 320 -43.96 9.20 -1.38
CA ASN A 320 -45.00 9.93 -2.12
C ASN A 320 -44.38 10.68 -3.32
N GLY A 321 -44.90 10.40 -4.53
CA GLY A 321 -44.42 11.01 -5.78
C GLY A 321 -43.40 10.19 -6.58
N SER A 322 -42.97 9.02 -6.07
CA SER A 322 -42.17 8.04 -6.83
C SER A 322 -43.00 6.80 -7.18
N LYS A 323 -42.95 6.37 -8.45
CA LYS A 323 -43.58 5.11 -8.90
C LYS A 323 -42.56 4.23 -9.60
N TRP A 324 -42.53 2.96 -9.21
CA TRP A 324 -41.69 1.94 -9.84
C TRP A 324 -42.53 1.08 -10.79
N LYS A 325 -41.99 0.77 -11.97
CA LYS A 325 -42.56 -0.19 -12.93
C LYS A 325 -41.49 -1.22 -13.27
N VAL A 326 -41.81 -2.51 -13.28
CA VAL A 326 -40.83 -3.56 -13.64
C VAL A 326 -41.39 -4.44 -14.76
N LYS A 327 -40.75 -4.39 -15.92
CA LYS A 327 -41.13 -5.16 -17.11
C LYS A 327 -40.15 -6.29 -17.37
N ALA A 328 -40.64 -7.45 -17.79
CA ALA A 328 -39.78 -8.53 -18.27
C ALA A 328 -39.66 -8.43 -19.80
N VAL A 329 -38.49 -8.03 -20.29
CA VAL A 329 -38.23 -7.74 -21.71
C VAL A 329 -37.43 -8.88 -22.34
N LYS A 330 -37.86 -9.36 -23.50
CA LYS A 330 -37.17 -10.46 -24.20
C LYS A 330 -36.04 -9.92 -25.08
N ASN A 331 -34.82 -10.32 -24.76
CA ASN A 331 -33.63 -10.08 -25.56
C ASN A 331 -33.55 -11.15 -26.67
N LYS A 332 -33.84 -10.74 -27.91
CA LYS A 332 -33.90 -11.64 -29.07
C LYS A 332 -32.54 -12.22 -29.46
N GLU A 333 -31.44 -11.50 -29.20
CA GLU A 333 -30.09 -11.93 -29.57
C GLU A 333 -29.59 -13.05 -28.65
N GLN A 334 -29.88 -12.94 -27.35
CA GLN A 334 -29.43 -13.90 -26.35
C GLN A 334 -30.49 -14.96 -26.00
N ASN A 335 -31.72 -14.80 -26.51
CA ASN A 335 -32.89 -15.60 -26.15
C ASN A 335 -33.12 -15.67 -24.62
N LEU A 336 -32.92 -14.54 -23.95
CA LEU A 336 -33.12 -14.37 -22.50
C LEU A 336 -34.25 -13.37 -22.25
N THR A 337 -34.90 -13.49 -21.10
CA THR A 337 -35.85 -12.49 -20.62
C THR A 337 -35.22 -11.73 -19.47
N GLU A 338 -35.00 -10.43 -19.63
CA GLU A 338 -34.30 -9.56 -18.69
C GLU A 338 -35.31 -8.61 -17.99
N PRO A 339 -35.27 -8.47 -16.65
CA PRO A 339 -36.04 -7.45 -15.97
C PRO A 339 -35.52 -6.04 -16.29
N GLU A 340 -36.44 -5.16 -16.64
CA GLU A 340 -36.21 -3.74 -16.86
C GLU A 340 -37.01 -2.98 -15.80
N VAL A 341 -36.31 -2.23 -14.95
CA VAL A 341 -36.86 -1.48 -13.83
C VAL A 341 -36.88 -0.01 -14.22
N THR A 342 -38.04 0.63 -14.14
CA THR A 342 -38.23 2.05 -14.43
C THR A 342 -38.72 2.77 -13.17
N LEU A 343 -38.05 3.85 -12.82
CA LEU A 343 -38.46 4.80 -11.78
C LEU A 343 -39.02 6.04 -12.44
N ASP A 344 -40.28 6.37 -12.14
CA ASP A 344 -40.90 7.65 -12.45
C ASP A 344 -40.87 8.52 -11.18
N ARG A 345 -40.08 9.60 -11.22
CA ARG A 345 -40.04 10.64 -10.19
C ARG A 345 -40.47 11.96 -10.81
N HIS A 346 -41.65 12.45 -10.42
CA HIS A 346 -42.21 13.72 -10.89
C HIS A 346 -42.23 13.88 -12.43
N GLY A 347 -42.50 12.80 -13.17
CA GLY A 347 -42.58 12.81 -14.63
C GLY A 347 -41.25 12.59 -15.35
N THR A 348 -40.15 12.41 -14.62
CA THR A 348 -38.88 11.96 -15.21
C THR A 348 -38.73 10.46 -15.02
N GLU A 349 -38.68 9.71 -16.13
CA GLU A 349 -38.47 8.27 -16.11
C GLU A 349 -36.97 7.93 -16.27
N THR A 350 -36.44 7.13 -15.35
CA THR A 350 -35.10 6.53 -15.46
C THR A 350 -35.23 5.02 -15.47
N THR A 351 -34.52 4.34 -16.35
CA THR A 351 -34.67 2.90 -16.59
C THR A 351 -33.34 2.15 -16.47
N TRP A 352 -33.36 1.04 -15.74
CA TRP A 352 -32.22 0.14 -15.55
C TRP A 352 -32.56 -1.27 -16.02
N LYS A 353 -31.64 -1.90 -16.76
CA LYS A 353 -31.76 -3.29 -17.20
C LYS A 353 -30.95 -4.20 -16.30
N LEU A 354 -31.61 -5.16 -15.66
CA LEU A 354 -30.96 -6.19 -14.85
C LEU A 354 -30.41 -7.27 -15.79
N GLN A 355 -29.15 -7.09 -16.18
CA GLN A 355 -28.46 -7.96 -17.13
C GLN A 355 -28.09 -9.32 -16.50
N PRO A 356 -27.76 -10.35 -17.31
CA PRO A 356 -27.31 -11.65 -16.78
C PRO A 356 -26.13 -11.57 -15.81
N GLY A 357 -25.26 -10.55 -15.96
CA GLY A 357 -24.14 -10.31 -15.06
C GLY A 357 -24.56 -10.03 -13.61
N PHE A 358 -25.65 -9.29 -13.41
CA PHE A 358 -26.21 -9.01 -12.08
C PHE A 358 -26.56 -10.31 -11.35
N PHE A 359 -27.37 -11.18 -11.97
CA PHE A 359 -27.82 -12.43 -11.37
C PHE A 359 -26.70 -13.47 -11.16
N ARG A 360 -25.60 -13.35 -11.91
CA ARG A 360 -24.41 -14.20 -11.73
C ARG A 360 -23.43 -13.65 -10.70
N SER A 361 -23.53 -12.37 -10.35
CA SER A 361 -22.61 -11.70 -9.45
C SER A 361 -22.61 -12.36 -8.07
N LYS A 362 -21.43 -12.39 -7.43
CA LYS A 362 -21.32 -12.86 -6.04
C LYS A 362 -22.21 -12.02 -5.12
N ALA A 363 -22.22 -10.70 -5.32
CA ALA A 363 -23.02 -9.79 -4.53
C ALA A 363 -24.52 -10.12 -4.53
N TYR A 364 -25.12 -10.39 -5.70
CA TYR A 364 -26.52 -10.80 -5.77
C TYR A 364 -26.79 -12.11 -5.02
N LYS A 365 -25.89 -13.10 -5.14
CA LYS A 365 -26.02 -14.38 -4.43
C LYS A 365 -25.93 -14.21 -2.92
N ASP A 366 -24.99 -13.39 -2.45
CA ASP A 366 -24.78 -13.12 -1.03
C ASP A 366 -26.01 -12.41 -0.42
N ILE A 367 -26.57 -11.43 -1.15
CA ILE A 367 -27.80 -10.71 -0.76
C ILE A 367 -29.01 -11.67 -0.69
N CYS A 368 -29.24 -12.50 -1.72
CA CYS A 368 -30.35 -13.47 -1.70
C CYS A 368 -30.19 -14.53 -0.59
N SER A 369 -28.98 -15.05 -0.39
CA SER A 369 -28.70 -16.03 0.66
C SER A 369 -29.02 -15.48 2.05
N PHE A 370 -28.65 -14.22 2.30
CA PHE A 370 -29.01 -13.55 3.55
C PHE A 370 -30.53 -13.37 3.69
N GLY A 371 -31.22 -12.97 2.61
CA GLY A 371 -32.68 -12.84 2.61
C GLY A 371 -33.43 -14.14 2.86
N GLU A 372 -32.96 -15.25 2.29
CA GLU A 372 -33.49 -16.60 2.56
C GLU A 372 -33.29 -17.00 4.04
N HIS A 373 -32.13 -16.72 4.61
CA HIS A 373 -31.87 -16.95 6.02
C HIS A 373 -32.80 -16.09 6.90
N LEU A 374 -32.98 -14.81 6.58
CA LEU A 374 -33.85 -13.92 7.33
C LEU A 374 -35.32 -14.34 7.27
N ASN A 375 -35.79 -14.77 6.10
CA ASN A 375 -37.14 -15.34 5.93
C ASN A 375 -37.34 -16.67 6.67
N SER A 376 -36.27 -17.43 6.94
CA SER A 376 -36.35 -18.66 7.73
C SER A 376 -36.47 -18.40 9.24
N LEU A 377 -36.09 -17.20 9.70
CA LEU A 377 -36.13 -16.78 11.10
C LEU A 377 -37.46 -16.11 11.50
N LEU A 378 -38.25 -15.64 10.53
CA LEU A 378 -39.55 -14.97 10.71
C LEU A 378 -40.70 -15.93 10.42
#